data_AF-A0A971HPZ9-F1
#
_entry.id   AF-A0A971HPZ9-F1
#
_cell.length_a   1.000
_cell.length_b   1.000
_cell.length_c   1.000
_cell.angle_alpha   90.00
_cell.angle_beta   90.00
_cell.angle_gamma   90.00
#
_symmetry.space_group_name_H-M   'P 1'
#
loop_
_entity.id
_entity.type
_entity.pdbx_description
1 polymer ?
#
loop_
_entity_poly.entity_id
_entity_poly.type
_entity_poly.pdbx_seq_one_letter_code
_entity_poly.pdbx_strand_id
1 'polypeptide(L)'
;MDKGNSLTLNEVGELIFNTTQAYLFREKTDPGIEVFMQKGSLQEMMTLLMQDGSRLLVKTFPHKNYSNDLVFRIEVYKTKEGDLRGNRVAFLEANSKSTTGREVRSFVESFLSQVGL
;
A
#
# COMPACT_ATOMS: atom_id res chain seq x y z
N MET A 1 22.55 -22.97 -0.32
CA MET A 1 22.15 -21.63 -0.78
C MET A 1 20.65 -21.55 -0.65
N ASP A 2 20.15 -21.00 0.46
CA ASP A 2 18.72 -20.74 0.60
C ASP A 2 18.32 -19.69 -0.43
N LYS A 3 17.58 -20.12 -1.46
CA LYS A 3 16.84 -19.20 -2.33
C LYS A 3 15.71 -18.62 -1.46
N GLY A 4 16.04 -17.66 -0.61
CA GLY A 4 15.04 -16.82 0.04
C GLY A 4 14.31 -16.07 -1.07
N ASN A 5 13.12 -16.55 -1.43
CA ASN A 5 12.27 -15.91 -2.46
C ASN A 5 12.10 -14.45 -2.09
N SER A 6 12.83 -13.59 -2.82
CA SER A 6 12.71 -12.15 -2.69
C SER A 6 11.39 -11.75 -3.35
N LEU A 7 10.54 -11.03 -2.63
CA LEU A 7 9.28 -10.55 -3.20
C LEU A 7 9.56 -9.65 -4.40
N THR A 8 8.76 -9.79 -5.44
CA THR A 8 8.72 -8.88 -6.59
C THR A 8 7.83 -7.67 -6.27
N LEU A 9 8.01 -6.59 -7.04
CA LEU A 9 7.16 -5.40 -6.94
C LEU A 9 5.67 -5.75 -7.05
N ASN A 10 5.33 -6.64 -7.99
CA ASN A 10 3.95 -7.04 -8.23
C ASN A 10 3.37 -7.82 -7.04
N GLU A 11 4.13 -8.75 -6.45
CA GLU A 11 3.70 -9.50 -5.27
C GLU A 11 3.48 -8.58 -4.06
N VAL A 12 4.28 -7.53 -3.89
CA VAL A 12 4.04 -6.52 -2.84
C VAL A 12 2.77 -5.72 -3.13
N GLY A 13 2.54 -5.31 -4.38
CA GLY A 13 1.32 -4.61 -4.80
C GLY A 13 0.06 -5.45 -4.56
N GLU A 14 0.09 -6.72 -4.96
CA GLU A 14 -1.02 -7.67 -4.72
C GLU A 14 -1.25 -7.92 -3.24
N LEU A 15 -0.18 -8.03 -2.44
CA LEU A 15 -0.29 -8.18 -1.00
C LEU A 15 -0.99 -6.99 -0.36
N ILE A 16 -0.65 -5.76 -0.76
CA ILE A 16 -1.31 -4.54 -0.27
C ILE A 16 -2.80 -4.55 -0.65
N PHE A 17 -3.11 -4.84 -1.91
CA PHE A 17 -4.48 -4.90 -2.40
C PHE A 17 -5.32 -5.94 -1.65
N ASN A 18 -4.83 -7.18 -1.56
CA ASN A 18 -5.53 -8.28 -0.88
C ASN A 18 -5.71 -8.03 0.61
N THR A 19 -4.71 -7.45 1.28
CA THR A 19 -4.82 -7.08 2.71
C THR A 19 -5.86 -6.00 2.91
N THR A 20 -5.92 -5.02 2.01
CA THR A 20 -6.90 -3.94 2.08
C THR A 20 -8.32 -4.46 1.88
N GLN A 21 -8.54 -5.29 0.86
CA GLN A 21 -9.82 -5.96 0.61
C GLN A 21 -10.27 -6.80 1.82
N ALA A 22 -9.36 -7.59 2.39
CA ALA A 22 -9.65 -8.42 3.56
C ALA A 22 -10.00 -7.58 4.81
N TYR A 23 -9.29 -6.47 5.03
CA TYR A 23 -9.57 -5.54 6.12
C TYR A 23 -10.97 -4.94 5.98
N LEU A 24 -11.30 -4.36 4.81
CA LEU A 24 -12.60 -3.75 4.53
C LEU A 24 -13.75 -4.75 4.71
N PHE A 25 -13.56 -5.99 4.22
CA PHE A 25 -14.54 -7.06 4.39
C PHE A 25 -14.75 -7.43 5.86
N ARG A 26 -13.67 -7.52 6.65
CA ARG A 26 -13.74 -7.88 8.08
C ARG A 26 -14.47 -6.83 8.90
N GLU A 27 -14.20 -5.55 8.66
CA GLU A 27 -14.79 -4.44 9.42
C GLU A 27 -16.25 -4.15 9.03
N LYS A 28 -16.84 -4.93 8.11
CA LYS A 28 -18.20 -4.70 7.55
C LYS A 28 -18.39 -3.28 7.00
N THR A 29 -17.30 -2.64 6.58
CA THR A 29 -17.34 -1.35 5.90
C THR A 29 -17.78 -1.61 4.46
N ASP A 30 -19.09 -1.51 4.26
CA ASP A 30 -19.87 -1.89 3.06
C ASP A 30 -19.92 -0.74 1.99
N PRO A 31 -20.74 -0.85 0.94
CA PRO A 31 -20.45 -1.23 -0.45
C PRO A 31 -19.95 -0.10 -1.36
N GLY A 32 -19.62 1.07 -0.80
CA GLY A 32 -19.27 2.28 -1.56
C GLY A 32 -17.76 2.55 -1.69
N ILE A 33 -16.92 1.78 -0.99
CA ILE A 33 -15.46 1.93 -1.07
C ILE A 33 -14.97 1.19 -2.30
N GLU A 34 -14.54 1.96 -3.31
CA GLU A 34 -13.96 1.40 -4.52
C GLU A 34 -12.44 1.31 -4.37
N VAL A 35 -11.89 0.12 -4.67
CA VAL A 35 -10.46 -0.12 -4.63
C VAL A 35 -9.96 -0.45 -6.03
N PHE A 36 -9.06 0.38 -6.54
CA PHE A 36 -8.48 0.23 -7.87
C PHE A 36 -7.00 -0.10 -7.75
N MET A 37 -6.54 -1.06 -8.56
CA MET A 37 -5.12 -1.38 -8.68
C MET A 37 -4.63 -1.07 -10.09
N GLN A 38 -3.54 -0.31 -10.19
CA GLN A 38 -2.84 0.00 -11.43
C GLN A 38 -1.45 -0.61 -11.36
N LYS A 39 -1.24 -1.64 -12.18
CA LYS A 39 0.05 -2.33 -12.30
C LYS A 39 0.96 -1.60 -13.27
N GLY A 40 2.25 -1.54 -12.95
CA GLY A 40 3.25 -0.86 -13.76
C GLY A 40 4.63 -1.46 -13.60
N SER A 41 5.49 -1.26 -14.60
CA SER A 41 6.86 -1.84 -14.61
C SER A 41 7.79 -1.20 -13.57
N LEU A 42 7.50 0.04 -13.14
CA LEU A 42 8.32 0.80 -12.20
C LEU A 42 7.61 1.10 -10.88
N GLN A 43 6.28 1.03 -10.87
CA GLN A 43 5.46 1.39 -9.73
C GLN A 43 4.12 0.64 -9.80
N GLU A 44 3.67 0.21 -8.63
CA GLU A 44 2.33 -0.30 -8.36
C GLU A 44 1.55 0.77 -7.62
N MET A 45 0.29 1.02 -8.02
CA MET A 45 -0.53 2.05 -7.40
C MET A 45 -1.92 1.52 -7.07
N MET A 46 -2.30 1.64 -5.80
CA MET A 46 -3.64 1.34 -5.33
C MET A 46 -4.36 2.64 -4.99
N THR A 47 -5.61 2.80 -5.41
CA THR A 47 -6.49 3.91 -5.04
C THR A 47 -7.67 3.38 -4.26
N LEU A 48 -7.92 3.92 -3.07
CA LEU A 48 -9.18 3.74 -2.33
C LEU A 48 -10.00 5.02 -2.46
N LEU A 49 -11.23 4.91 -2.93
CA LEU A 49 -12.21 5.98 -2.90
C LEU A 49 -13.09 5.80 -1.67
N MET A 50 -13.09 6.77 -0.76
CA MET A 50 -13.90 6.74 0.46
C MET A 50 -15.26 7.40 0.22
N GLN A 51 -16.25 7.08 1.07
CA GLN A 51 -17.62 7.58 0.92
C GLN A 51 -17.73 9.11 1.05
N ASP A 52 -16.79 9.74 1.76
CA ASP A 52 -16.70 11.20 1.91
C ASP A 52 -16.10 11.90 0.67
N GLY A 53 -15.83 11.16 -0.40
CA GLY A 53 -15.22 11.64 -1.65
C GLY A 53 -13.71 11.84 -1.58
N SER A 54 -13.09 11.62 -0.41
CA SER A 54 -11.64 11.63 -0.29
C SER A 54 -11.04 10.31 -0.78
N ARG A 55 -9.75 10.34 -1.11
CA ARG A 55 -9.05 9.22 -1.73
C ARG A 55 -7.76 8.92 -0.97
N LEU A 56 -7.44 7.64 -0.86
CA LEU A 56 -6.12 7.19 -0.46
C LEU A 56 -5.38 6.67 -1.68
N LEU A 57 -4.22 7.25 -1.97
CA LEU A 57 -3.32 6.78 -3.02
C LEU A 57 -2.15 6.07 -2.34
N VAL A 58 -2.02 4.78 -2.59
CA VAL A 58 -0.90 3.96 -2.11
C VAL A 58 0.03 3.67 -3.27
N LYS A 59 1.24 4.21 -3.22
CA LYS A 59 2.26 4.03 -4.25
C LYS A 59 3.33 3.08 -3.73
N THR A 60 3.64 2.05 -4.49
CA THR A 60 4.70 1.09 -4.16
C THR A 60 5.71 1.07 -5.29
N PHE A 61 7.00 1.23 -4.98
CA PHE A 61 8.06 1.24 -5.98
C PHE A 61 9.40 0.77 -5.41
N PRO A 62 10.30 0.21 -6.24
CA PRO A 62 11.65 -0.11 -5.81
C PRO A 62 12.43 1.17 -5.43
N HIS A 63 13.18 1.11 -4.34
CA HIS A 63 13.93 2.25 -3.82
C HIS A 63 15.26 1.80 -3.21
N LYS A 64 16.24 2.71 -3.14
CA LYS A 64 17.45 2.52 -2.32
C LYS A 64 17.30 3.35 -1.05
N ASN A 65 17.32 2.69 0.10
CA ASN A 65 17.25 3.40 1.38
C ASN A 65 18.56 4.15 1.69
N TYR A 66 18.63 4.80 2.86
CA TYR A 66 19.83 5.52 3.31
C TYR A 66 21.09 4.65 3.39
N SER A 67 20.92 3.35 3.69
CA SER A 67 22.01 2.37 3.74
C SER A 67 22.36 1.79 2.36
N ASN A 68 21.76 2.28 1.27
CA ASN A 68 21.85 1.76 -0.09
C ASN A 68 21.30 0.33 -0.29
N ASP A 69 20.51 -0.17 0.64
CA ASP A 69 19.81 -1.45 0.46
C ASP A 69 18.63 -1.28 -0.50
N LEU A 70 18.42 -2.28 -1.35
CA LEU A 70 17.26 -2.34 -2.22
C LEU A 70 16.02 -2.72 -1.38
N VAL A 71 15.03 -1.83 -1.35
CA VAL A 71 13.78 -1.97 -0.61
C VAL A 71 12.58 -1.68 -1.51
N PHE A 72 11.39 -2.06 -1.05
CA PHE A 72 10.14 -1.54 -1.60
C PHE A 72 9.67 -0.40 -0.73
N ARG A 73 9.59 0.80 -1.32
CA ARG A 73 9.02 1.97 -0.66
C ARG A 73 7.52 2.00 -0.93
N ILE A 74 6.74 2.00 0.13
CA ILE A 74 5.28 2.11 0.11
C ILE A 74 4.93 3.45 0.70
N GLU A 75 4.23 4.30 -0.04
CA GLU A 75 3.82 5.63 0.40
C GLU A 75 2.31 5.78 0.30
N VAL A 76 1.70 6.32 1.34
CA VAL A 76 0.25 6.53 1.43
C VAL A 76 -0.02 8.02 1.43
N TYR A 77 -0.83 8.47 0.50
CA TYR A 77 -1.27 9.85 0.36
C TYR A 77 -2.76 9.93 0.57
N LYS A 78 -3.22 10.88 1.39
CA LYS A 78 -4.64 11.25 1.46
C LYS A 78 -4.84 12.50 0.61
N THR A 79 -5.76 12.40 -0.35
CA THR A 79 -6.14 13.50 -1.25
C THR A 79 -7.66 13.67 -1.25
N LYS A 80 -8.14 14.79 -1.76
CA LYS A 80 -9.55 15.10 -2.02
C LYS A 80 -9.70 15.51 -3.47
N GLU A 81 -10.93 15.52 -3.97
CA GLU A 81 -11.20 16.07 -5.30
C GLU A 81 -10.66 17.51 -5.43
N GLY A 82 -9.88 17.77 -6.48
CA GLY A 82 -9.20 19.06 -6.70
C GLY A 82 -7.82 19.20 -6.03
N ASP A 83 -7.42 18.29 -5.12
CA ASP A 83 -6.08 18.29 -4.52
C ASP A 83 -5.11 17.44 -5.35
N LEU A 84 -4.33 18.13 -6.20
CA LEU A 84 -3.35 17.51 -7.09
C LEU A 84 -2.08 17.01 -6.38
N ARG A 85 -1.80 17.48 -5.15
CA ARG A 85 -0.59 17.06 -4.41
C ARG A 85 -0.88 15.91 -3.46
N GLY A 86 -1.97 16.01 -2.70
CA GLY A 86 -2.24 15.11 -1.57
C GLY A 86 -1.20 15.26 -0.46
N ASN A 87 -1.59 14.92 0.77
CA ASN A 87 -0.65 14.87 1.90
C ASN A 87 -0.18 13.43 2.09
N ARG A 88 1.15 13.22 2.15
CA ARG A 88 1.70 11.92 2.56
C ARG A 88 1.38 11.71 4.03
N VAL A 89 0.56 10.71 4.34
CA VAL A 89 0.09 10.41 5.70
C VAL A 89 0.85 9.25 6.34
N ALA A 90 1.46 8.37 5.52
CA ALA A 90 2.27 7.27 6.02
C ALA A 90 3.30 6.83 4.95
N PHE A 91 4.37 6.18 5.40
CA PHE A 91 5.27 5.45 4.52
C PHE A 91 5.94 4.27 5.23
N LEU A 92 6.37 3.28 4.45
CA LEU A 92 7.15 2.12 4.90
C LEU A 92 8.26 1.84 3.86
N GLU A 93 9.44 1.45 4.35
CA GLU A 93 10.51 0.89 3.53
C GLU A 93 10.67 -0.59 3.89
N ALA A 94 9.99 -1.45 3.15
CA ALA A 94 9.97 -2.88 3.42
C ALA A 94 11.14 -3.54 2.69
N ASN A 95 11.97 -4.29 3.41
CA ASN A 95 13.09 -5.00 2.79
C ASN A 95 12.56 -6.11 1.84
N SER A 96 13.41 -6.74 1.03
CA SER A 96 12.97 -7.83 0.14
C SER A 96 13.01 -9.23 0.78
N LYS A 97 13.21 -9.33 2.11
CA LYS A 97 13.43 -10.61 2.80
C LYS A 97 12.10 -11.31 3.15
N SER A 98 12.17 -12.55 3.64
CA SER A 98 10.99 -13.38 3.91
C SER A 98 10.00 -12.80 4.94
N THR A 99 10.42 -11.87 5.79
CA THR A 99 9.57 -11.24 6.82
C THR A 99 8.70 -10.10 6.29
N THR A 100 8.99 -9.62 5.08
CA THR A 100 8.34 -8.44 4.45
C THR A 100 6.84 -8.60 4.32
N GLY A 101 6.36 -9.82 4.08
CA GLY A 101 4.92 -10.06 3.96
C GLY A 101 4.13 -9.70 5.23
N ARG A 102 4.67 -9.98 6.42
CA ARG A 102 4.01 -9.63 7.69
C ARG A 102 4.08 -8.12 7.94
N GLU A 103 5.24 -7.51 7.68
CA GLU A 103 5.45 -6.07 7.86
C GLU A 103 4.51 -5.24 6.99
N VAL A 104 4.40 -5.58 5.70
CA VAL A 104 3.49 -4.91 4.76
C VAL A 104 2.03 -5.07 5.20
N ARG A 105 1.61 -6.26 5.65
CA ARG A 105 0.25 -6.47 6.17
C ARG A 105 -0.05 -5.58 7.37
N SER A 106 0.83 -5.59 8.37
CA SER A 106 0.65 -4.78 9.57
C SER A 106 0.65 -3.28 9.27
N PHE A 107 1.47 -2.84 8.32
CA PHE A 107 1.45 -1.45 7.85
C PHE A 107 0.13 -1.08 7.18
N VAL A 108 -0.41 -1.95 6.32
CA VAL A 108 -1.69 -1.74 5.65
C VAL A 108 -2.83 -1.63 6.66
N GLU A 109 -2.96 -2.61 7.56
CA GLU A 109 -3.99 -2.57 8.59
C GLU A 109 -3.85 -1.33 9.50
N SER A 110 -2.61 -0.92 9.80
CA SER A 110 -2.34 0.26 10.63
C SER A 110 -2.84 1.55 9.99
N PHE A 111 -2.51 1.82 8.72
CA PHE A 111 -2.97 3.06 8.10
C PHE A 111 -4.48 3.04 7.83
N LEU A 112 -5.06 1.88 7.50
CA LEU A 112 -6.52 1.74 7.31
C LEU A 112 -7.29 2.00 8.61
N SER A 113 -6.74 1.62 9.76
CA SER A 113 -7.35 1.90 11.06
C SER A 113 -7.38 3.39 11.43
N GLN A 114 -6.46 4.19 10.87
CA GLN A 114 -6.30 5.61 11.21
C GLN A 114 -7.11 6.55 10.32
N VAL A 115 -7.47 6.11 9.11
CA VAL A 115 -8.14 6.96 8.12
C VAL A 115 -9.65 7.09 8.32
N GLY A 116 -10.23 6.33 9.26
CA GLY A 116 -11.64 6.39 9.62
C GLY A 116 -12.54 5.95 8.48
N LEU A 117 -12.38 4.69 8.04
CA LEU A 117 -13.21 4.04 7.03
C LEU A 117 -14.67 3.91 7.49
#